data_AF-N8RN31-F1
#
_entry.id   AF-N8RN31-F1
#
_cell.length_a   1.000
_cell.length_b   1.000
_cell.length_c   1.000
_cell.angle_alpha   90.00
_cell.angle_beta   90.00
_cell.angle_gamma   90.00
#
_symmetry.space_group_name_H-M   'P 1'
#
loop_
_entity.id
_entity.type
_entity.pdbx_description
1 polymer ?
#
loop_
_entity_poly.entity_id
_entity_poly.type
_entity_poly.pdbx_seq_one_letter_code
_entity_poly.pdbx_strand_id
1 'polypeptide(L)' 'MKSGFYHIAHAAGVPIVIFSFDYEHKTIYSLGAFTTTGHYQQDLEKL' A
#
# COMPACT_ATOMS: atom_id res chain seq x y z
N MET A 1 9.92 -4.98 9.15
CA MET A 1 9.11 -4.01 8.37
C MET A 1 8.08 -3.36 9.28
N LYS A 2 7.76 -2.07 9.11
CA LYS A 2 6.73 -1.39 9.92
C LYS A 2 5.36 -1.62 9.27
N SER A 3 4.46 -2.34 9.94
CA SER A 3 3.11 -2.69 9.43
C SER A 3 2.01 -1.70 9.85
N GLY A 4 2.35 -0.62 10.55
CA GLY A 4 1.35 0.29 11.14
C GLY A 4 0.38 0.88 10.11
N PHE A 5 0.87 1.20 8.90
CA PHE A 5 0.02 1.70 7.82
C PHE A 5 -1.07 0.70 7.40
N TYR A 6 -0.75 -0.59 7.38
CA TYR A 6 -1.70 -1.64 7.03
C TYR A 6 -2.84 -1.71 8.06
N HIS A 7 -2.49 -1.70 9.35
CA HIS A 7 -3.51 -1.79 10.41
C HIS A 7 -4.42 -0.55 10.45
N ILE A 8 -3.86 0.64 10.20
CA ILE A 8 -4.65 1.88 10.08
C ILE A 8 -5.61 1.78 8.89
N ALA A 9 -5.11 1.38 7.72
CA ALA A 9 -5.92 1.27 6.51
C ALA A 9 -7.05 0.25 6.66
N HIS A 10 -6.74 -0.93 7.22
CA HIS A 10 -7.73 -1.97 7.48
C HIS A 10 -8.78 -1.51 8.49
N ALA A 11 -8.37 -0.92 9.61
CA ALA A 11 -9.29 -0.43 10.64
C ALA A 11 -10.20 0.70 10.14
N ALA A 12 -9.70 1.56 9.25
CA ALA A 12 -10.46 2.65 8.65
C ALA A 12 -11.28 2.23 7.42
N GLY A 13 -11.12 1.00 6.91
CA GLY A 13 -11.80 0.53 5.70
C GLY A 13 -11.38 1.28 4.43
N VAL A 14 -10.15 1.80 4.39
CA VAL A 14 -9.62 2.59 3.26
C VAL A 14 -8.57 1.81 2.47
N PRO A 15 -8.49 1.99 1.15
CA PRO A 15 -7.46 1.34 0.33
C PRO A 15 -6.08 1.97 0.55
N ILE A 16 -5.04 1.15 0.37
CA ILE A 16 -3.63 1.56 0.36
C ILE A 16 -3.26 1.88 -1.08
N VAL A 17 -2.76 3.09 -1.37
CA VAL A 17 -2.33 3.47 -2.71
C VAL A 17 -0.81 3.33 -2.82
N ILE A 18 -0.35 2.65 -3.86
CA ILE A 18 1.07 2.38 -4.09
C ILE A 18 1.60 3.40 -5.11
N PHE A 19 2.69 4.07 -4.75
CA PHE A 19 3.38 5.02 -5.62
C PHE A 19 4.84 4.61 -5.80
N SER A 20 5.36 4.79 -7.02
CA SER A 20 6.80 4.78 -7.30
C SER A 20 7.30 6.19 -7.53
N PHE A 21 8.49 6.48 -7.02
CA PHE A 21 9.17 7.76 -7.16
C PHE A 21 10.40 7.57 -8.04
N ASP A 22 10.35 8.14 -9.24
CA ASP A 22 11.49 8.24 -10.13
C ASP A 22 12.11 9.64 -9.97
N TYR A 23 13.16 9.70 -9.16
CA TYR A 23 13.83 10.95 -8.83
C TYR A 23 14.67 11.50 -9.99
N GLU A 24 15.18 10.64 -10.87
CA GLU A 24 15.98 11.04 -12.02
C GLU A 24 15.10 11.84 -13.00
N HIS A 25 13.93 11.30 -13.33
CA HIS A 25 12.97 11.93 -14.24
C HIS A 25 11.97 12.84 -13.52
N LYS A 26 12.10 13.03 -12.20
CA LYS A 26 11.17 13.80 -11.35
C LYS A 26 9.70 13.42 -11.57
N THR A 27 9.43 12.13 -11.73
CA THR A 27 8.11 11.59 -12.06
C THR A 27 7.60 10.69 -10.93
N ILE A 28 6.29 10.78 -10.65
CA ILE A 28 5.60 9.92 -9.69
C ILE A 28 4.63 9.03 -10.46
N TYR A 29 4.73 7.72 -10.27
CA TYR A 29 3.84 6.74 -10.89
C TYR A 29 2.84 6.23 -9.85
N SER A 30 1.55 6.29 -10.16
CA SER A 30 0.52 5.60 -9.37
C SER A 30 0.40 4.17 -9.88
N LEU A 31 0.78 3.21 -9.04
CA LEU A 31 0.84 1.79 -9.41
C LEU A 31 -0.48 1.06 -9.14
N GLY A 32 -1.38 1.69 -8.39
CA GLY A 32 -2.71 1.15 -8.10
C GLY A 32 -3.10 1.33 -6.64
N ALA A 33 -4.27 0.79 -6.31
CA ALA A 33 -4.83 0.78 -4.97
C ALA A 33 -5.12 -0.65 -4.53
N PHE A 34 -4.82 -0.96 -3.28
CA PHE A 34 -5.00 -2.27 -2.67
C PHE A 34 -5.92 -2.16 -1.45
N THR A 35 -7.03 -2.89 -1.47
CA THR A 35 -7.94 -2.99 -0.33
C THR A 35 -7.56 -4.21 0.50
N THR A 36 -7.28 -3.99 1.78
CA THR A 36 -6.90 -5.07 2.70
C THR A 36 -8.05 -6.03 2.98
N THR A 37 -7.73 -7.31 3.11
CA THR A 37 -8.67 -8.38 3.49
C THR A 37 -8.67 -8.63 5.00
N GLY A 38 -7.65 -8.15 5.71
CA GLY A 38 -7.43 -8.42 7.14
C GLY A 38 -6.44 -9.55 7.39
N HIS A 39 -6.16 -10.39 6.39
CA HIS A 39 -5.14 -11.44 6.46
C HIS A 39 -3.75 -10.89 6.12
N TYR A 40 -3.12 -10.26 7.12
CA TYR A 40 -1.87 -9.50 6.95
C TYR A 40 -0.78 -10.22 6.14
N GLN A 41 -0.51 -11.50 6.43
CA GLN A 41 0.56 -12.22 5.74
C GLN A 41 0.27 -12.41 4.24
N GLN A 42 -0.97 -12.74 3.88
CA GLN A 42 -1.38 -12.94 2.48
C GLN A 42 -1.46 -11.62 1.72
N ASP A 43 -1.92 -10.57 2.39
CA ASP A 43 -2.00 -9.24 1.79
C ASP A 43 -0.61 -8.66 1.55
N LEU A 44 0.36 -8.93 2.44
CA LEU A 44 1.74 -8.49 2.27
C LEU A 44 2.46 -9.17 1.09
N GLU A 45 2.10 -10.41 0.76
CA GLU A 45 2.65 -11.09 -0.43
C GLU A 45 2.11 -10.51 -1.75
N LYS A 46 1.00 -9.77 -1.69
CA LYS A 46 0.33 -9.16 -2.85
C LYS A 46 0.61 -7.66 -3.01
N LEU A 47 1.11 -7.02 -1.95
CA LEU A 47 1.57 -5.62 -1.93
C LEU A 47 3.00 -5.52 -2.50
#